data_AF-A0A2G5X4R3-F1
#
_entry.id   AF-A0A2G5X4R3-F1
#
_cell.length_a   1.000
_cell.length_b   1.000
_cell.length_c   1.000
_cell.angle_alpha   90.00
_cell.angle_beta   90.00
_cell.angle_gamma   90.00
#
_symmetry.space_group_name_H-M   'P 1'
#
loop_
_entity.id
_entity.type
_entity.pdbx_description
1 polymer ?
#
loop_
_entity_poly.entity_id
_entity_poly.type
_entity_poly.pdbx_seq_one_letter_code
_entity_poly.pdbx_strand_id
1 'polypeptide(L)'
;MIILKFFIILLGIGAFISSFFYNKEEHKKFGENTSSAASDSIIITITWLIFSFLLSIAPWWIVKFLLMLIGACLIYSGIFLI
;
A
#
# COMPACT_ATOMS: atom_id res chain seq x y z
N MET A 1 3.31 -23.98 7.85
CA MET A 1 2.78 -22.81 8.59
C MET A 1 3.89 -21.82 8.99
N ILE A 2 5.01 -22.24 9.59
CA ILE A 2 6.11 -21.33 9.98
C ILE A 2 6.66 -20.47 8.82
N ILE A 3 6.81 -21.06 7.63
CA ILE A 3 7.35 -20.36 6.44
C ILE A 3 6.42 -19.23 5.99
N LEU A 4 5.10 -19.44 6.06
CA LEU A 4 4.09 -18.45 5.69
C LEU A 4 4.08 -17.27 6.68
N LYS A 5 4.20 -17.54 7.99
CA LYS A 5 4.33 -16.50 9.02
C LYS A 5 5.52 -15.59 8.75
N PHE A 6 6.67 -16.19 8.47
CA PHE A 6 7.91 -15.46 8.21
C PHE A 6 7.78 -14.55 6.98
N PHE A 7 7.15 -15.04 5.91
CA PHE A 7 6.91 -14.26 4.70
C PHE A 7 5.99 -13.05 4.96
N ILE A 8 4.91 -13.26 5.72
CA ILE A 8 3.95 -12.20 6.05
C ILE A 8 4.57 -11.14 6.97
N ILE A 9 5.37 -11.56 7.96
CA ILE A 9 6.11 -10.64 8.83
C ILE A 9 7.10 -9.82 8.00
N LEU A 10 7.84 -10.44 7.07
CA LEU A 10 8.79 -9.74 6.22
C LEU A 10 8.10 -8.69 5.34
N LEU A 11 6.95 -9.03 4.75
CA LEU A 11 6.12 -8.08 3.99
C LEU A 11 5.59 -6.94 4.87
N GLY A 12 5.13 -7.26 6.08
CA GLY A 12 4.65 -6.27 7.04
C GLY A 12 5.74 -5.29 7.47
N ILE A 13 6.95 -5.79 7.77
CA ILE A 13 8.11 -4.96 8.09
C ILE A 13 8.48 -4.08 6.89
N GLY A 14 8.51 -4.64 5.68
CA GLY A 14 8.80 -3.89 4.46
C GLY A 14 7.80 -2.75 4.23
N ALA A 15 6.50 -3.02 4.36
CA ALA A 15 5.44 -2.03 4.25
C ALA A 15 5.50 -0.97 5.36
N PHE A 16 5.85 -1.39 6.59
CA PHE A 16 5.98 -0.48 7.72
C PHE A 16 7.18 0.47 7.54
N ILE A 17 8.34 -0.04 7.12
CA ILE A 17 9.53 0.77 6.85
C ILE A 17 9.27 1.71 5.68
N SER A 18 8.68 1.22 4.57
CA SER A 18 8.39 2.08 3.41
C SER A 18 7.43 3.22 3.75
N SER A 19 6.54 3.03 4.74
CA SER A 19 5.67 4.11 5.23
C SER A 19 6.46 5.31 5.78
N PHE A 20 7.61 5.09 6.43
CA PHE A 20 8.44 6.19 6.95
C PHE A 20 9.05 7.02 5.83
N PHE A 21 9.48 6.36 4.75
CA PHE A 21 10.03 6.99 3.55
C PHE A 21 8.95 7.64 2.66
N TYR A 22 7.66 7.33 2.89
CA TYR A 22 6.56 7.95 2.16
C TYR A 22 6.44 9.43 2.54
N ASN A 23 6.77 10.29 1.58
CA ASN A 23 6.78 11.74 1.70
C ASN A 23 5.90 12.38 0.62
N LYS A 24 5.62 13.68 0.76
CA LYS A 24 4.77 14.43 -0.16
C LYS A 24 5.22 14.35 -1.63
N GLU A 25 6.52 14.30 -1.87
CA GLU A 25 7.09 14.18 -3.23
C GLU A 25 6.79 12.81 -3.85
N GLU A 26 7.01 11.74 -3.09
CA GLU A 26 6.70 10.37 -3.52
C GLU A 26 5.20 10.16 -3.74
N HIS A 27 4.36 10.78 -2.91
CA HIS A 27 2.92 10.77 -3.09
C HIS A 27 2.47 11.44 -4.40
N LYS A 28 3.06 12.58 -4.75
CA LYS A 28 2.79 13.27 -6.03
C LYS A 28 3.25 12.43 -7.22
N LYS A 29 4.48 11.89 -7.18
CA LYS A 29 4.99 10.99 -8.22
C LYS A 29 4.12 9.75 -8.39
N PHE A 30 3.61 9.20 -7.29
CA PHE A 30 2.71 8.06 -7.33
C PHE A 30 1.40 8.44 -8.04
N GLY A 31 0.77 9.56 -7.68
CA GLY A 31 -0.43 10.05 -8.36
C GLY A 31 -0.24 10.26 -9.87
N GLU A 32 0.92 10.76 -10.30
CA GLU A 32 1.25 10.98 -11.71
C GLU A 32 1.49 9.66 -12.47
N ASN A 33 2.26 8.74 -11.89
CA ASN A 33 2.64 7.47 -12.54
C ASN A 33 1.53 6.41 -12.55
N THR A 34 0.54 6.53 -11.67
CA THR A 34 -0.53 5.52 -11.55
C THR A 34 -1.47 5.52 -12.78
N SER A 35 -1.45 6.59 -13.58
CA SER A 35 -2.24 6.74 -14.81
C SER A 35 -1.83 5.80 -15.97
N SER A 36 -0.66 5.15 -15.91
CA SER A 36 -0.11 4.38 -17.04
C SER A 36 -0.34 2.86 -16.98
N ALA A 37 -0.98 2.33 -15.93
CA ALA A 37 -1.23 0.88 -15.83
C ALA A 37 -2.53 0.50 -16.57
N ALA A 38 -2.47 0.40 -17.90
CA ALA A 38 -3.56 -0.17 -18.69
C ALA A 38 -3.63 -1.68 -18.41
N SER A 39 -4.69 -2.11 -17.72
CA SER A 39 -4.97 -3.54 -17.51
C SER A 39 -5.96 -4.06 -18.54
N ASP A 40 -5.80 -5.30 -19.00
CA ASP A 40 -6.66 -5.94 -20.01
C ASP A 40 -8.12 -6.09 -19.56
N SER A 41 -8.40 -5.94 -18.25
CA SER A 41 -9.75 -6.00 -17.70
C SER A 41 -10.32 -4.61 -17.43
N ILE A 42 -11.41 -4.28 -18.11
CA ILE A 42 -12.15 -3.02 -17.94
C ILE A 42 -12.54 -2.79 -16.46
N ILE A 43 -12.91 -3.85 -15.74
CA ILE A 43 -13.30 -3.78 -14.33
C ILE A 43 -12.11 -3.37 -13.45
N ILE A 44 -10.94 -3.94 -13.72
CA ILE A 44 -9.70 -3.63 -12.98
C ILE A 44 -9.28 -2.20 -13.29
N THR A 45 -9.35 -1.77 -14.55
CA THR A 45 -9.02 -0.42 -14.97
C THR A 45 -9.93 0.63 -14.30
N ILE A 46 -11.24 0.40 -14.23
CA ILE A 46 -12.18 1.31 -13.55
C ILE A 46 -11.89 1.35 -12.04
N THR A 47 -11.66 0.20 -11.42
CA THR A 47 -11.35 0.12 -9.98
C THR A 47 -10.05 0.87 -9.67
N TRP A 48 -9.03 0.65 -10.48
CA TRP A 48 -7.72 1.31 -10.36
C TRP A 48 -7.84 2.82 -10.54
N LEU A 49 -8.65 3.29 -11.49
CA LEU A 49 -8.88 4.71 -11.74
C LEU A 49 -9.59 5.39 -10.56
N ILE A 50 -10.59 4.73 -9.96
CA ILE A 50 -11.26 5.22 -8.75
C ILE A 50 -10.27 5.31 -7.58
N PHE A 51 -9.49 4.25 -7.34
CA PHE A 51 -8.46 4.25 -6.30
C PHE A 51 -7.40 5.34 -6.51
N SER A 52 -6.96 5.54 -7.74
CA SER A 52 -5.99 6.57 -8.12
C SER A 52 -6.54 7.97 -7.87
N PHE A 53 -7.81 8.19 -8.23
CA PHE A 53 -8.49 9.46 -8.00
C PHE A 53 -8.66 9.74 -6.50
N LEU A 54 -9.07 8.73 -5.72
CA LEU A 54 -9.11 8.81 -4.26
C LEU A 54 -7.73 9.11 -3.66
N LEU A 55 -6.67 8.46 -4.14
CA LEU A 55 -5.30 8.73 -3.68
C LEU A 55 -4.82 10.13 -4.06
N SER A 56 -5.22 10.64 -5.22
CA SER A 56 -4.85 11.99 -5.68
C SER A 56 -5.49 13.09 -4.82
N ILE A 57 -6.72 12.85 -4.33
CA ILE A 57 -7.43 13.77 -3.43
C ILE A 57 -6.99 13.56 -1.98
N ALA A 58 -6.68 12.33 -1.60
CA ALA A 58 -6.30 12.00 -0.24
C ALA A 58 -4.97 12.70 0.12
N PRO A 59 -4.91 13.44 1.23
CA PRO A 59 -3.67 14.06 1.64
C PRO A 59 -2.62 13.01 2.03
N TRP A 60 -1.38 13.23 1.61
CA TRP A 60 -0.24 12.30 1.75
C TRP A 60 -0.06 11.70 3.15
N TRP A 61 -0.40 12.46 4.20
CA TRP A 61 -0.31 12.02 5.60
C TRP A 61 -1.28 10.87 5.95
N ILE A 62 -2.43 10.78 5.28
CA ILE A 62 -3.47 9.77 5.48
C ILE A 62 -3.00 8.49 4.81
N VAL A 63 -2.50 8.60 3.57
CA VAL A 63 -1.94 7.45 2.85
C VAL A 63 -0.74 6.88 3.61
N LYS A 64 0.14 7.75 4.13
CA LYS A 64 1.25 7.35 5.02
C LYS A 64 0.77 6.60 6.24
N PHE A 65 -0.22 7.14 6.96
CA PHE A 65 -0.79 6.51 8.15
C PHE A 65 -1.44 5.16 7.83
N LEU A 66 -2.15 5.07 6.71
CA LEU A 66 -2.83 3.85 6.27
C LEU A 66 -1.82 2.76 5.88
N LEU A 67 -0.71 3.13 5.22
CA LEU A 67 0.39 2.21 4.92
C LEU A 67 1.06 1.70 6.20
N MET A 68 1.27 2.59 7.18
CA MET A 68 1.81 2.24 8.49
C MET A 68 0.88 1.29 9.24
N LEU A 69 -0.43 1.54 9.20
CA LEU A 69 -1.46 0.70 9.81
C LEU A 69 -1.49 -0.70 9.18
N ILE A 70 -1.48 -0.78 7.84
CA ILE A 70 -1.45 -2.07 7.11
C ILE A 70 -0.19 -2.85 7.47
N GLY A 71 0.99 -2.22 7.49
CA GLY A 71 2.23 -2.85 7.89
C GLY A 71 2.18 -3.40 9.31
N ALA A 72 1.65 -2.62 10.26
CA ALA A 72 1.47 -3.05 11.64
C ALA A 72 0.46 -4.21 11.76
N CYS A 73 -0.65 -4.17 11.03
CA CYS A 73 -1.63 -5.26 10.98
C CYS A 73 -1.03 -6.55 10.40
N LEU A 74 -0.21 -6.45 9.35
CA LEU A 74 0.47 -7.60 8.76
C LEU A 74 1.44 -8.24 9.75
N ILE A 75 2.26 -7.44 10.43
CA ILE A 75 3.17 -7.92 11.48
C ILE A 75 2.38 -8.59 12.60
N TYR A 76 1.30 -7.94 13.07
CA TYR A 76 0.44 -8.50 14.12
C TYR A 76 -0.18 -9.84 13.69
N SER A 77 -0.72 -9.92 12.48
CA SER A 77 -1.33 -11.14 11.94
C SER A 77 -0.31 -12.29 11.81
N GLY A 78 0.91 -11.98 11.37
CA GLY A 78 1.97 -12.97 11.20
C GLY A 78 2.54 -13.49 12.52
N ILE A 79 2.45 -12.71 13.60
CA ILE A 79 2.90 -13.12 14.95
C ILE A 79 1.79 -13.87 15.71
N PHE A 80 0.57 -13.33 15.72
CA PHE A 80 -0.49 -13.77 16.64
C PHE A 80 -1.58 -14.64 16.03
N LEU A 81 -1.83 -14.53 14.71
CA LEU A 81 -3.05 -15.07 14.11
C LEU A 81 -2.78 -16.29 13.21
N ILE A 82 -1.67 -16.28 12.49
CA ILE A 82 -1.17 -17.37 11.65
C ILE A 82 -0.12 -18.11 12.43
#